data_AF-A0A9X0A1S4-F1
#
_entry.id   AF-A0A9X0A1S4-F1
#
_cell.length_a   1.000
_cell.length_b   1.000
_cell.length_c   1.000
_cell.angle_alpha   90.00
_cell.angle_beta   90.00
_cell.angle_gamma   90.00
#
_symmetry.space_group_name_H-M   'P 1'
#
loop_
_entity.id
_entity.type
_entity.pdbx_description
1 polymer ?
#
loop_
_entity_poly.entity_id
_entity_poly.type
_entity_poly.pdbx_seq_one_letter_code
_entity_poly.pdbx_strand_id
1 'polypeptide(L)'
;MALTVDEVLEKIGSMGLYQIRLIFILSYIEWFNMTFQTMVPTFISAEPKWMCVGNTSACNFTGQFTAVDDRRCHMPREAWKFADDFTSVVTQVVDPWDSM
;
A
#
# COMPACT_ATOMS: atom_id res chain seq x y z
N MET A 1 -7.93 -56.30 18.84
CA MET A 1 -8.16 -56.18 17.39
C MET A 1 -7.31 -55.01 16.90
N ALA A 2 -6.40 -55.26 15.98
CA ALA A 2 -5.58 -54.23 15.37
C ALA A 2 -6.43 -53.47 14.34
N LEU A 3 -6.39 -52.13 14.37
CA LEU A 3 -7.05 -51.31 13.36
C LEU A 3 -6.46 -51.64 11.98
N THR A 4 -7.32 -51.81 10.99
CA THR A 4 -6.89 -51.99 9.60
C THR A 4 -6.39 -50.66 9.03
N VAL A 5 -5.46 -50.71 8.07
CA VAL A 5 -4.83 -49.50 7.50
C VAL A 5 -5.86 -48.55 6.89
N ASP A 6 -6.94 -49.08 6.32
CA ASP A 6 -8.05 -48.30 5.77
C ASP A 6 -8.80 -47.48 6.83
N GLU A 7 -9.09 -48.05 8.01
CA GLU A 7 -9.74 -47.31 9.11
C GLU A 7 -8.86 -46.19 9.66
N VAL A 8 -7.53 -46.38 9.65
CA VAL A 8 -6.57 -45.35 10.05
C VAL A 8 -6.55 -44.21 9.02
N LEU A 9 -6.56 -44.55 7.73
CA LEU A 9 -6.60 -43.58 6.64
C LEU A 9 -7.91 -42.80 6.59
N GLU A 10 -9.05 -43.44 6.85
CA GLU A 10 -10.35 -42.76 6.94
C GLU A 10 -10.40 -41.79 8.12
N LYS A 11 -9.81 -42.15 9.27
CA LYS A 11 -9.71 -41.26 10.43
C LYS A 11 -8.75 -40.08 10.24
N ILE A 12 -7.68 -40.25 9.47
CA ILE A 12 -6.71 -39.19 9.16
C ILE A 12 -7.23 -38.27 8.04
N GLY A 13 -7.99 -38.84 7.09
CA GLY A 13 -8.62 -38.11 5.98
C GLY A 13 -9.95 -37.43 6.32
N SER A 14 -10.63 -37.88 7.38
CA SER A 14 -11.86 -37.24 7.86
C SER A 14 -11.52 -35.89 8.51
N MET A 15 -11.94 -34.79 7.88
CA MET A 15 -11.79 -33.43 8.41
C MET A 15 -12.57 -33.29 9.73
N GLY A 16 -11.92 -33.68 10.84
CA GLY A 16 -12.48 -33.52 12.17
C GLY A 16 -12.63 -32.05 12.55
N LEU A 17 -13.49 -31.77 13.54
CA LEU A 17 -13.72 -30.41 14.05
C LEU A 17 -12.43 -29.70 14.50
N TYR A 18 -11.44 -30.45 15.00
CA TYR A 18 -10.15 -29.90 15.38
C TYR A 18 -9.32 -29.45 14.17
N GLN A 19 -9.34 -30.22 13.08
CA GLN A 19 -8.61 -29.92 11.85
C GLN A 19 -9.21 -28.71 11.13
N ILE A 20 -10.54 -28.60 11.10
CA ILE A 20 -11.25 -27.40 10.60
C ILE A 20 -10.88 -26.16 11.44
N ARG A 21 -10.87 -26.27 12.77
CA ARG A 21 -10.43 -25.16 13.65
C ARG A 21 -9.00 -24.74 13.37
N LEU A 22 -8.10 -25.70 13.18
CA LEU A 22 -6.69 -25.44 12.86
C LEU A 22 -6.52 -24.72 11.53
N ILE A 23 -7.25 -25.15 10.50
CA ILE A 23 -7.28 -24.48 9.19
C ILE A 23 -7.73 -23.03 9.36
N PHE A 24 -8.83 -22.77 10.08
CA PHE A 24 -9.28 -21.39 10.30
C PHE A 24 -8.25 -20.52 11.02
N ILE A 25 -7.58 -21.05 12.05
CA ILE A 25 -6.54 -20.31 12.79
C ILE A 25 -5.36 -20.01 11.87
N LEU A 26 -4.86 -21.00 11.13
CA LEU A 26 -3.72 -20.85 10.24
C LEU A 26 -4.05 -19.90 9.07
N SER A 27 -5.22 -20.04 8.47
CA SER A 27 -5.69 -19.14 7.41
C SER A 27 -5.84 -17.71 7.89
N TYR A 28 -6.32 -17.50 9.13
CA TYR A 28 -6.41 -16.15 9.71
C TYR A 28 -5.02 -15.52 9.93
N ILE A 29 -4.06 -16.29 10.43
CA ILE A 29 -2.68 -15.84 10.62
C ILE A 29 -2.03 -15.49 9.27
N GLU A 30 -2.23 -16.33 8.25
CA GLU A 30 -1.72 -16.09 6.90
C GLU A 30 -2.31 -14.80 6.31
N TRP A 31 -3.63 -14.63 6.40
CA TRP A 31 -4.33 -13.47 5.87
C TRP A 31 -3.87 -12.15 6.52
N PHE A 32 -3.66 -12.17 7.83
CA PHE A 32 -3.09 -11.04 8.57
C PHE A 32 -1.67 -10.72 8.08
N ASN A 33 -0.79 -11.72 7.94
CA ASN A 33 0.57 -11.49 7.47
C ASN A 33 0.62 -10.90 6.05
N MET A 34 -0.17 -11.43 5.10
CA MET A 34 -0.21 -10.88 3.75
C MET A 34 -0.75 -9.46 3.71
N THR A 35 -1.84 -9.18 4.45
CA THR A 35 -2.49 -7.87 4.42
C THR A 35 -1.56 -6.78 4.94
N PHE A 36 -0.86 -7.02 6.06
CA PHE A 36 0.09 -6.05 6.61
C PHE A 36 1.26 -5.75 5.67
N GLN A 37 1.78 -6.78 4.97
CA GLN A 37 2.83 -6.58 3.97
C GLN A 37 2.37 -5.71 2.79
N THR A 38 1.10 -5.83 2.38
CA THR A 38 0.54 -4.97 1.31
C THR A 38 0.17 -3.57 1.77
N MET A 39 -0.15 -3.38 3.05
CA MET A 39 -0.61 -2.12 3.59
C MET A 39 0.50 -1.05 3.63
N VAL A 40 1.74 -1.45 3.98
CA VAL A 40 2.87 -0.51 4.05
C VAL A 40 3.16 0.15 2.69
N PRO A 41 3.33 -0.60 1.58
CA PRO A 41 3.48 -0.02 0.23
C PRO A 41 2.38 0.98 -0.14
N THR A 42 1.12 0.69 0.21
CA THR A 42 -0.01 1.57 -0.15
C THR A 42 0.04 2.93 0.54
N PHE A 43 0.52 2.98 1.77
CA PHE A 43 0.65 4.25 2.49
C PHE A 43 1.88 5.05 2.03
N ILE A 44 3.00 4.38 1.74
CA ILE A 44 4.21 5.07 1.26
C ILE A 44 4.11 5.50 -0.22
N SER A 45 3.21 4.89 -1.00
CA SER A 45 2.94 5.28 -2.39
C SER A 45 1.86 6.35 -2.51
N ALA A 46 1.24 6.76 -1.40
CA ALA A 46 0.23 7.81 -1.43
C ALA A 46 0.88 9.12 -1.88
N GLU A 47 0.39 9.67 -2.98
CA GLU A 47 0.89 10.95 -3.51
C GLU A 47 0.45 12.10 -2.60
N PRO A 48 1.40 12.88 -2.03
CA PRO A 48 1.04 14.03 -1.22
C PRO A 48 0.39 15.12 -2.05
N LYS A 49 -0.36 16.01 -1.39
CA LYS A 49 -0.97 17.17 -2.03
C LYS A 49 0.10 18.17 -2.47
N TRP A 50 -0.24 18.98 -3.45
CA TRP A 50 0.67 19.90 -4.14
C TRP A 50 0.30 21.33 -3.77
N MET A 51 1.27 22.21 -3.63
CA MET A 51 1.09 23.63 -3.36
C MET A 51 2.05 24.48 -4.20
N CYS A 52 1.65 25.69 -4.54
CA CYS A 52 2.47 26.52 -5.43
C CYS A 52 3.55 27.32 -4.69
N VAL A 53 4.70 27.46 -5.35
CA VAL A 53 5.86 28.20 -4.84
C VAL A 53 5.75 29.65 -5.31
N GLY A 54 5.11 30.48 -4.49
CA GLY A 54 4.99 31.91 -4.76
C GLY A 54 4.06 32.27 -5.93
N ASN A 55 3.88 33.57 -6.14
CA ASN A 55 2.93 34.11 -7.12
C ASN A 55 3.58 34.16 -8.53
N THR A 56 3.86 32.99 -9.09
CA THR A 56 4.40 32.86 -10.44
C THR A 56 3.27 32.84 -11.46
N SER A 57 3.50 33.37 -12.67
CA SER A 57 2.50 33.34 -13.76
C SER A 57 2.06 31.91 -14.12
N ALA A 58 2.91 30.93 -13.80
CA ALA A 58 2.67 29.53 -14.04
C ALA A 58 1.79 28.88 -12.97
N CYS A 59 1.82 29.36 -11.71
CA CYS A 59 0.83 28.96 -10.70
C CYS A 59 0.22 30.16 -9.97
N ASN A 60 -1.00 30.52 -10.39
CA ASN A 60 -1.80 31.60 -9.82
C ASN A 60 -2.98 31.07 -8.98
N PHE A 61 -2.84 29.88 -8.40
CA PHE A 61 -3.92 29.28 -7.63
C PHE A 61 -3.59 29.24 -6.14
N THR A 62 -4.48 29.80 -5.33
CA THR A 62 -4.44 29.73 -3.87
C THR A 62 -5.17 28.47 -3.40
N GLY A 63 -4.45 27.37 -3.21
CA GLY A 63 -5.03 26.12 -2.71
C GLY A 63 -4.07 24.92 -2.74
N GLN A 64 -4.50 23.82 -2.13
CA GLN A 64 -3.84 22.50 -2.27
C GLN A 64 -4.50 21.73 -3.43
N PHE A 65 -3.70 21.19 -4.34
CA PHE A 65 -4.17 20.39 -5.48
C PHE A 65 -3.95 18.90 -5.23
N THR A 66 -4.86 18.09 -5.77
CA THR A 66 -4.71 16.63 -5.85
C THR A 66 -4.02 16.25 -7.16
N ALA A 67 -3.38 15.08 -7.20
CA ALA A 67 -2.64 14.59 -8.37
C ALA A 67 -3.48 14.35 -9.63
N VAL A 68 -4.81 14.46 -9.54
CA VAL A 68 -5.79 14.17 -10.61
C VAL A 68 -6.07 15.41 -11.48
N ASP A 69 -5.65 16.61 -11.07
CA ASP A 69 -5.94 17.84 -11.83
C ASP A 69 -5.05 17.94 -13.09
N ASP A 70 -5.68 18.05 -14.27
CA ASP A 70 -5.04 18.05 -15.59
C ASP A 70 -4.08 19.25 -15.78
N ARG A 71 -4.30 20.32 -15.02
CA ARG A 71 -3.46 21.52 -14.97
C ARG A 71 -2.01 21.23 -14.56
N ARG A 72 -1.74 20.08 -13.93
CA ARG A 72 -0.38 19.62 -13.61
C ARG A 72 0.50 19.47 -14.87
N CYS A 73 -0.07 18.98 -15.97
CA CYS A 73 0.68 18.69 -17.21
C CYS A 73 1.24 19.94 -17.89
N HIS A 74 0.74 21.12 -17.52
CA HIS A 74 1.13 22.40 -18.11
C HIS A 74 1.93 23.30 -17.15
N MET A 75 2.24 22.81 -15.94
CA MET A 75 2.95 23.59 -14.93
C MET A 75 4.44 23.22 -14.90
N PRO A 76 5.35 24.22 -14.97
CA PRO A 76 6.78 23.97 -14.85
C PRO A 76 7.10 23.47 -13.45
N ARG A 77 8.08 22.58 -13.37
CA ARG A 77 8.52 21.87 -12.17
C ARG A 77 8.82 22.80 -10.99
N GLU A 78 9.44 23.95 -11.26
CA GLU A 78 9.87 24.93 -10.28
C GLU A 78 8.72 25.72 -9.63
N ALA A 79 7.51 25.67 -10.22
CA ALA A 79 6.37 26.46 -9.77
C ALA A 79 5.55 25.81 -8.65
N TRP A 80 5.82 24.55 -8.29
CA TRP A 80 5.09 23.83 -7.26
C TRP A 80 6.02 23.05 -6.32
N LYS A 81 5.55 22.82 -5.09
CA LYS A 81 6.19 21.98 -4.07
C LYS A 81 5.14 21.10 -3.41
N PHE A 82 5.55 20.01 -2.78
CA PHE A 82 4.64 19.20 -1.99
C PHE A 82 4.20 19.95 -0.72
N ALA A 83 2.93 19.80 -0.36
CA ALA A 83 2.32 20.49 0.77
C ALA A 83 2.57 19.79 2.11
N ASP A 84 3.00 18.54 2.08
CA ASP A 84 3.16 17.69 3.27
C ASP A 84 4.60 17.17 3.38
N ASP A 85 5.07 16.99 4.61
CA ASP A 85 6.46 16.64 4.95
C ASP A 85 6.67 15.10 5.01
N PHE A 86 5.63 14.33 4.66
CA PHE A 86 5.72 12.88 4.62
C PHE A 86 6.60 12.43 3.44
N THR A 87 7.62 11.65 3.76
CA THR A 87 8.51 11.00 2.80
C THR A 87 7.80 9.80 2.16
N SER A 88 6.94 10.10 1.18
CA SER A 88 6.46 9.08 0.24
C SER A 88 7.59 8.64 -0.69
N VAL A 89 7.51 7.44 -1.26
CA VAL A 89 8.45 7.01 -2.32
C VAL A 89 8.43 8.01 -3.48
N VAL A 90 7.29 8.66 -3.70
CA VAL A 90 7.09 9.66 -4.76
C VAL A 90 7.88 10.94 -4.48
N THR A 91 8.04 11.38 -3.22
CA THR A 91 8.88 12.53 -2.88
C THR A 91 10.36 12.16 -2.90
N GLN A 92 10.71 11.00 -2.34
CA GLN A 92 12.11 10.54 -2.28
C GLN A 92 12.76 10.21 -3.62
N VAL A 93 12.03 9.78 -4.65
CA VAL A 93 12.65 9.54 -5.97
C VAL A 93 12.79 10.84 -6.73
N VAL A 94 11.99 11.84 -6.40
CA VAL A 94 11.85 13.06 -7.16
C VAL A 94 12.80 14.15 -6.63
N ASP A 95 12.98 14.26 -5.32
CA ASP A 95 13.88 15.24 -4.69
C ASP A 95 15.40 15.01 -4.98
N PRO A 96 15.92 13.76 -5.12
CA PRO A 96 17.34 13.55 -5.41
C PRO A 96 17.78 14.01 -6.81
N TRP A 97 16.89 13.95 -7.81
CA TRP A 97 17.22 14.45 -9.15
C TRP A 97 17.17 15.98 -9.25
N ASP A 98 16.58 16.66 -8.26
CA ASP A 98 16.57 18.13 -8.17
C ASP A 98 17.89 18.68 -7.57
N SER A 99 18.83 17.80 -7.15
CA SER A 99 20.12 18.17 -6.56
C SER A 99 21.36 17.78 -7.38
N MET A 100 21.16 17.31 -8.62
CA MET A 100 22.21 17.05 -9.62
C MET A 100 22.21 18.06 -10.76
#